data_AF-A0A523X7B7-F1
#
_entry.id   AF-A0A523X7B7-F1
#
_cell.length_a   1.000
_cell.length_b   1.000
_cell.length_c   1.000
_cell.angle_alpha   90.00
_cell.angle_beta   90.00
_cell.angle_gamma   90.00
#
_symmetry.space_group_name_H-M   'P 1'
#
loop_
_entity.id
_entity.type
_entity.pdbx_description
1 polymer ?
#
loop_
_entity_poly.entity_id
_entity_poly.type
_entity_poly.pdbx_seq_one_letter_code
_entity_poly.pdbx_strand_id
1 'polypeptide(L)'
;MSSKGTIGIPRALLTHSLYPMFSTFFDELGYEVILSDIDEEKELQTNAPFCFPIQILHGAVLDLIKREVDIIFVPHMHGMPTEGKWMDSTFCPITQGSPYFIRQAFKDAKFLNPVLSFAKGYDSDKSLVKMAVKELKQPKNLAEKALQKAISKQKAVEQQFLDWGKEHLEKLKESNEIGILLLGRSYNAFPPETSQLIPKKLSSMGVTVIPFDFLEKKHVDDIPWYFSNYVKMAIDMAAKNDNLFLLYINSFSCTIDAFIQNYVRSEMKNKPYLFLELDAHTADAGTQTRLEAYLEIINNFQASKKAKEEKPFKVTQVKIRGGKVVVLTSDNKKLGIKDPRVKLYFPSFSKIHTDSFELLFNLLGYNVGETTEIKIDYPVRGLRHCSGKECLPLPIILGQIMHLIENRKPGEVLGLYMFRGGSPCAVYSYFHFIEQFIKDNKLENFFIYRFDQLTDFLGTNRLTVAKYATKSILIGDLMSEIENAIHVVGENDSLELLHKYYSEFLNSSTTLKEYIQNIDKLIDNVATIPRKSSPMDLPKVLVSGDFFVRFSPFFLKELKEIYAKHNILV
;
A
#
# COMPACT_ATOMS: atom_id res chain seq x y z
N MET A 1 -36.03 -29.51 0.47
CA MET A 1 -35.03 -29.97 1.45
C MET A 1 -35.10 -29.03 2.63
N SER A 2 -35.15 -29.53 3.87
CA SER A 2 -35.05 -28.66 5.05
C SER A 2 -33.69 -27.95 5.04
N SER A 3 -33.69 -26.64 5.31
CA SER A 3 -32.46 -25.83 5.40
C SER A 3 -31.48 -26.48 6.38
N LYS A 4 -30.19 -26.55 6.01
CA LYS A 4 -29.11 -27.10 6.86
C LYS A 4 -28.66 -26.14 7.99
N GLY A 5 -29.33 -25.01 8.10
CA GLY A 5 -28.96 -23.87 8.94
C GLY A 5 -28.77 -22.61 8.09
N THR A 6 -28.46 -21.52 8.77
CA THR A 6 -28.33 -20.18 8.18
C THR A 6 -26.86 -19.78 8.06
N ILE A 7 -26.50 -19.16 6.94
CA ILE A 7 -25.20 -18.54 6.74
C ILE A 7 -25.39 -17.05 6.49
N GLY A 8 -24.82 -16.25 7.38
CA GLY A 8 -24.83 -14.80 7.32
C GLY A 8 -23.69 -14.29 6.47
N ILE A 9 -23.98 -13.43 5.50
CA ILE A 9 -22.98 -12.70 4.74
C ILE A 9 -23.13 -11.22 5.09
N PRO A 10 -22.13 -10.58 5.71
CA PRO A 10 -22.18 -9.15 5.99
C PRO A 10 -22.23 -8.34 4.70
N ARG A 11 -23.18 -7.40 4.58
CA ARG A 11 -23.28 -6.42 3.47
C ARG A 11 -22.20 -5.34 3.62
N ALA A 12 -20.95 -5.76 3.50
CA ALA A 12 -19.78 -4.91 3.70
C ALA A 12 -18.59 -5.38 2.83
N LEU A 13 -17.63 -4.49 2.61
CA LEU A 13 -16.38 -4.78 1.90
C LEU A 13 -16.63 -5.51 0.56
N LEU A 14 -15.90 -6.60 0.27
CA LEU A 14 -15.98 -7.26 -1.02
C LEU A 14 -17.24 -8.10 -1.25
N THR A 15 -18.15 -8.17 -0.28
CA THR A 15 -19.50 -8.67 -0.54
C THR A 15 -20.14 -7.88 -1.68
N HIS A 16 -19.90 -6.56 -1.78
CA HIS A 16 -20.39 -5.73 -2.89
C HIS A 16 -19.86 -6.16 -4.27
N SER A 17 -18.75 -6.91 -4.33
CA SER A 17 -18.18 -7.41 -5.59
C SER A 17 -18.40 -8.91 -5.81
N LEU A 18 -18.58 -9.69 -4.74
CA LEU A 18 -18.53 -11.16 -4.77
C LEU A 18 -19.79 -11.83 -4.19
N TYR A 19 -20.82 -11.06 -3.84
CA TYR A 19 -22.07 -11.62 -3.32
C TYR A 19 -22.67 -12.70 -4.23
N PRO A 20 -22.73 -12.55 -5.58
CA PRO A 20 -23.26 -13.61 -6.44
C PRO A 20 -22.51 -14.94 -6.30
N MET A 21 -21.18 -14.89 -6.14
CA MET A 21 -20.39 -16.09 -5.89
C MET A 21 -20.69 -16.69 -4.51
N PHE A 22 -20.63 -15.87 -3.46
CA PHE A 22 -20.77 -16.35 -2.09
C PHE A 22 -22.17 -16.89 -1.80
N SER A 23 -23.22 -16.17 -2.19
CA SER A 23 -24.60 -16.62 -1.99
C SER A 23 -24.90 -17.90 -2.75
N THR A 24 -24.52 -17.98 -4.04
CA THR A 24 -24.70 -19.19 -4.85
C THR A 24 -23.95 -20.38 -4.26
N PHE A 25 -22.73 -20.19 -3.74
CA PHE A 25 -21.95 -21.28 -3.16
C PHE A 25 -22.65 -21.91 -1.95
N PHE A 26 -23.16 -21.09 -1.03
CA PHE A 26 -23.81 -21.59 0.18
C PHE A 26 -25.23 -22.12 -0.07
N ASP A 27 -25.99 -21.48 -0.97
CA ASP A 27 -27.29 -21.97 -1.42
C ASP A 27 -27.18 -23.36 -2.07
N GLU A 28 -26.19 -23.57 -2.95
CA GLU A 28 -25.92 -24.87 -3.57
C GLU A 28 -25.44 -25.95 -2.57
N LEU A 29 -24.92 -25.55 -1.41
CA LEU A 29 -24.63 -26.46 -0.31
C LEU A 29 -25.87 -26.79 0.55
N GLY A 30 -26.99 -26.09 0.34
CA GLY A 30 -28.26 -26.26 1.03
C GLY A 30 -28.42 -25.43 2.30
N TYR A 31 -27.68 -24.32 2.43
CA TYR A 31 -27.85 -23.35 3.51
C TYR A 31 -28.78 -22.22 3.09
N GLU A 32 -29.53 -21.69 4.04
CA GLU A 32 -30.24 -20.42 3.84
C GLU A 32 -29.25 -19.26 3.98
N VAL A 33 -29.12 -18.46 2.92
CA VAL A 33 -28.18 -17.33 2.88
C VAL A 33 -28.87 -16.06 3.32
N ILE A 34 -28.36 -15.47 4.40
CA ILE A 34 -28.87 -14.23 4.97
C ILE A 34 -27.87 -13.10 4.69
N LEU A 35 -28.28 -12.10 3.92
CA LEU A 35 -27.54 -10.86 3.77
C LEU A 35 -27.91 -9.93 4.93
N SER A 36 -26.91 -9.31 5.55
CA SER A 36 -27.12 -8.39 6.67
C SER A 36 -27.70 -7.05 6.23
N ASP A 37 -28.39 -6.40 7.16
CA ASP A 37 -28.49 -4.94 7.19
C ASP A 37 -27.25 -4.35 7.87
N ILE A 38 -27.31 -3.07 8.28
CA ILE A 38 -26.21 -2.40 8.99
C ILE A 38 -26.78 -1.86 10.30
N ASP A 39 -26.36 -2.44 11.41
CA ASP A 39 -26.77 -1.98 12.74
C ASP A 39 -26.22 -0.57 13.05
N GLU A 40 -27.04 0.26 13.70
CA GLU A 40 -26.70 1.64 14.05
C GLU A 40 -25.61 1.74 15.14
N GLU A 41 -25.48 0.72 16.00
CA GLU A 41 -24.49 0.66 17.09
C GLU A 41 -23.07 0.29 16.63
N LYS A 42 -22.81 0.32 15.32
CA LYS A 42 -21.55 -0.08 14.68
C LYS A 42 -20.30 0.60 15.26
N GLU A 43 -20.42 1.87 15.66
CA GLU A 43 -19.30 2.64 16.20
C GLU A 43 -18.87 2.13 17.58
N LEU A 44 -19.85 1.74 18.42
CA LEU A 44 -19.60 1.21 19.77
C LEU A 44 -18.83 -0.12 19.74
N GLN A 45 -19.00 -0.91 18.69
CA GLN A 45 -18.33 -2.20 18.55
C GLN A 45 -16.91 -2.10 18.01
N THR A 46 -16.58 -1.02 17.29
CA THR A 46 -15.33 -0.91 16.53
C THR A 46 -14.11 -0.73 17.44
N ASN A 47 -14.25 0.01 18.56
CA ASN A 47 -13.22 0.21 19.61
C ASN A 47 -11.81 0.61 19.12
N ALA A 48 -11.70 1.15 17.90
CA ALA A 48 -10.44 1.56 17.25
C ALA A 48 -10.73 2.57 16.12
N PRO A 49 -9.76 3.43 15.75
CA PRO A 49 -9.92 4.43 14.69
C PRO A 49 -9.82 3.80 13.29
N PHE A 50 -10.73 2.88 12.96
CA PHE A 50 -10.82 2.29 11.63
C PHE A 50 -11.61 3.18 10.65
N CYS A 51 -11.35 3.01 9.35
CA CYS A 51 -12.10 3.68 8.30
C CYS A 51 -13.58 3.24 8.28
N PHE A 52 -14.45 4.11 7.79
CA PHE A 52 -15.90 3.91 7.82
C PHE A 52 -16.40 2.55 7.27
N PRO A 53 -15.82 1.98 6.19
CA PRO A 53 -16.23 0.64 5.72
C PRO A 53 -15.99 -0.50 6.71
N ILE A 54 -15.01 -0.36 7.61
CA ILE A 54 -14.78 -1.33 8.68
C ILE A 54 -15.79 -1.16 9.81
N GLN A 55 -16.22 0.08 10.09
CA GLN A 55 -17.34 0.31 11.02
C GLN A 55 -18.61 -0.34 10.47
N ILE A 56 -18.89 -0.16 9.17
CA ILE A 56 -20.01 -0.84 8.49
C ILE A 56 -19.92 -2.36 8.64
N LEU A 57 -18.73 -2.95 8.52
CA LEU A 57 -18.54 -4.38 8.75
C LEU A 57 -18.92 -4.80 10.19
N HIS A 58 -18.56 -4.00 11.21
CA HIS A 58 -18.98 -4.29 12.60
C HIS A 58 -20.51 -4.23 12.73
N GLY A 59 -21.16 -3.20 12.19
CA GLY A 59 -22.62 -3.09 12.20
C GLY A 59 -23.32 -4.21 11.43
N ALA A 60 -22.76 -4.62 10.29
CA ALA A 60 -23.27 -5.71 9.48
C ALA A 60 -23.16 -7.08 10.18
N VAL A 61 -22.08 -7.30 10.93
CA VAL A 61 -21.92 -8.51 11.74
C VAL A 61 -22.85 -8.48 12.96
N LEU A 62 -23.00 -7.32 13.61
CA LEU A 62 -23.91 -7.15 14.74
C LEU A 62 -25.37 -7.43 14.36
N ASP A 63 -25.83 -6.97 13.19
CA ASP A 63 -27.15 -7.29 12.64
C ASP A 63 -27.36 -8.81 12.53
N LEU A 64 -26.41 -9.53 11.93
CA LEU A 64 -26.50 -10.99 11.77
C LEU A 64 -26.54 -11.71 13.12
N ILE A 65 -25.82 -11.21 14.13
CA ILE A 65 -25.85 -11.77 15.48
C ILE A 65 -27.22 -11.53 16.13
N LYS A 66 -27.77 -10.31 16.03
CA LYS A 66 -29.11 -9.98 16.56
C LYS A 66 -30.23 -10.79 15.87
N ARG A 67 -30.01 -11.20 14.62
CA ARG A 67 -30.88 -12.08 13.84
C ARG A 67 -30.64 -13.58 14.09
N GLU A 68 -29.81 -13.92 15.07
CA GLU A 68 -29.54 -15.30 15.51
C GLU A 68 -29.05 -16.23 14.39
N VAL A 69 -28.24 -15.69 13.46
CA VAL A 69 -27.66 -16.48 12.38
C VAL A 69 -26.64 -17.49 12.91
N ASP A 70 -26.71 -18.73 12.43
CA ASP A 70 -25.92 -19.85 12.95
C ASP A 70 -24.41 -19.67 12.73
N ILE A 71 -24.02 -19.19 11.54
CA ILE A 71 -22.63 -19.06 11.11
C ILE A 71 -22.47 -17.81 10.23
N ILE A 72 -21.45 -16.99 10.49
CA ILE A 72 -21.17 -15.78 9.73
C ILE A 72 -19.94 -15.98 8.82
N PHE A 73 -20.09 -15.70 7.53
CA PHE A 73 -19.03 -15.81 6.54
C PHE A 73 -18.29 -14.47 6.36
N VAL A 74 -17.02 -14.42 6.79
CA VAL A 74 -16.15 -13.24 6.66
C VAL A 74 -14.79 -13.69 6.11
N PRO A 75 -14.62 -13.77 4.78
CA PRO A 75 -13.40 -14.31 4.19
C PRO A 75 -12.23 -13.33 4.29
N HIS A 76 -11.02 -13.87 4.40
CA HIS A 76 -9.80 -13.10 4.13
C HIS A 76 -9.64 -13.00 2.62
N MET A 77 -9.78 -11.80 2.08
CA MET A 77 -9.65 -11.55 0.65
C MET A 77 -8.26 -11.03 0.33
N HIS A 78 -7.40 -11.90 -0.21
CA HIS A 78 -6.02 -11.52 -0.54
C HIS A 78 -5.96 -10.68 -1.83
N GLY A 79 -6.60 -11.17 -2.90
CA GLY A 79 -6.62 -10.49 -4.20
C GLY A 79 -7.63 -11.08 -5.19
N MET A 80 -7.90 -10.32 -6.26
CA MET A 80 -8.90 -10.64 -7.30
C MET A 80 -8.25 -11.08 -8.62
N PRO A 81 -8.99 -11.63 -9.61
CA PRO A 81 -8.39 -12.03 -10.87
C PRO A 81 -7.63 -10.91 -11.59
N THR A 82 -6.33 -11.13 -11.84
CA THR A 82 -5.48 -10.20 -12.62
C THR A 82 -5.65 -10.37 -14.12
N GLU A 83 -6.14 -11.54 -14.55
CA GLU A 83 -6.25 -11.96 -15.96
C GLU A 83 -4.92 -11.88 -16.74
N GLY A 84 -3.78 -11.90 -16.04
CA GLY A 84 -2.46 -11.66 -16.64
C GLY A 84 -2.27 -10.24 -17.17
N LYS A 85 -3.25 -9.34 -16.98
CA LYS A 85 -3.20 -7.95 -17.41
C LYS A 85 -2.60 -7.07 -16.33
N TRP A 86 -2.79 -7.40 -15.07
CA TRP A 86 -2.21 -6.66 -13.95
C TRP A 86 -1.05 -7.42 -13.31
N MET A 87 -0.03 -6.67 -12.88
CA MET A 87 1.07 -7.23 -12.10
C MET A 87 0.57 -7.83 -10.78
N ASP A 88 -0.37 -7.16 -10.10
CA ASP A 88 -1.01 -7.65 -8.87
C ASP A 88 -2.40 -7.00 -8.66
N SER A 89 -3.18 -7.49 -7.70
CA SER A 89 -4.58 -7.13 -7.48
C SER A 89 -5.03 -7.28 -6.02
N THR A 90 -4.17 -6.90 -5.08
CA THR A 90 -4.42 -7.07 -3.64
C THR A 90 -5.30 -5.97 -3.05
N PHE A 91 -5.69 -6.18 -1.79
CA PHE A 91 -6.45 -5.22 -0.98
C PHE A 91 -5.60 -4.62 0.15
N CYS A 92 -6.08 -3.55 0.80
CA CYS A 92 -5.32 -2.95 1.90
C CYS A 92 -5.21 -3.93 3.09
N PRO A 93 -4.14 -3.82 3.93
CA PRO A 93 -3.94 -4.69 5.08
C PRO A 93 -5.14 -4.75 6.04
N ILE A 94 -5.87 -3.63 6.20
CA ILE A 94 -7.03 -3.57 7.08
C ILE A 94 -8.20 -4.41 6.54
N THR A 95 -8.49 -4.34 5.25
CA THR A 95 -9.49 -5.22 4.60
C THR A 95 -9.09 -6.68 4.71
N GLN A 96 -7.82 -7.01 4.41
CA GLN A 96 -7.32 -8.39 4.52
C GLN A 96 -7.35 -8.92 5.97
N GLY A 97 -7.02 -8.06 6.93
CA GLY A 97 -6.99 -8.37 8.36
C GLY A 97 -8.36 -8.42 9.03
N SER A 98 -9.40 -7.89 8.39
CA SER A 98 -10.73 -7.75 8.98
C SER A 98 -11.36 -9.01 9.57
N PRO A 99 -11.21 -10.21 8.98
CA PRO A 99 -11.78 -11.41 9.57
C PRO A 99 -11.23 -11.73 10.97
N TYR A 100 -9.99 -11.32 11.26
CA TYR A 100 -9.32 -11.65 12.52
C TYR A 100 -9.74 -10.73 13.66
N PHE A 101 -9.79 -9.42 13.43
CA PHE A 101 -10.22 -8.48 14.47
C PHE A 101 -11.74 -8.48 14.67
N ILE A 102 -12.54 -8.73 13.63
CA ILE A 102 -14.00 -8.91 13.77
C ILE A 102 -14.32 -10.10 14.67
N ARG A 103 -13.62 -11.22 14.49
CA ARG A 103 -13.77 -12.39 15.36
C ARG A 103 -13.45 -12.07 16.82
N GLN A 104 -12.49 -11.17 17.06
CA GLN A 104 -12.17 -10.74 18.42
C GLN A 104 -13.16 -9.75 19.00
N ALA A 105 -13.82 -8.94 18.17
CA ALA A 105 -14.92 -8.08 18.59
C ALA A 105 -16.17 -8.89 18.98
N PHE A 106 -16.43 -10.02 18.30
CA PHE A 106 -17.62 -10.86 18.49
C PHE A 106 -17.27 -12.31 18.85
N LYS A 107 -16.63 -12.52 20.00
CA LYS A 107 -16.01 -13.83 20.37
C LYS A 107 -16.97 -15.01 20.43
N ASP A 108 -18.25 -14.75 20.74
CA ASP A 108 -19.26 -15.79 20.92
C ASP A 108 -19.91 -16.24 19.60
N ALA A 109 -19.70 -15.49 18.52
CA ALA A 109 -20.23 -15.83 17.20
C ALA A 109 -19.33 -16.85 16.47
N LYS A 110 -19.97 -17.71 15.65
CA LYS A 110 -19.27 -18.68 14.80
C LYS A 110 -18.95 -18.04 13.46
N PHE A 111 -17.68 -18.12 13.04
CA PHE A 111 -17.23 -17.55 11.78
C PHE A 111 -16.61 -18.58 10.84
N LEU A 112 -16.77 -18.35 9.53
CA LEU A 112 -16.01 -18.99 8.46
C LEU A 112 -15.11 -17.94 7.80
N ASN A 113 -13.80 -18.14 7.86
CA ASN A 113 -12.80 -17.15 7.42
C ASN A 113 -11.77 -17.77 6.47
N PRO A 114 -12.17 -18.39 5.34
CA PRO A 114 -11.22 -18.93 4.41
C PRO A 114 -10.33 -17.80 3.83
N VAL A 115 -9.08 -18.12 3.57
CA VAL A 115 -8.15 -17.25 2.84
C VAL A 115 -8.35 -17.47 1.35
N LEU A 116 -8.89 -16.46 0.67
CA LEU A 116 -9.23 -16.48 -0.74
C LEU A 116 -8.23 -15.64 -1.53
N SER A 117 -7.63 -16.23 -2.56
CA SER A 117 -6.69 -15.58 -3.46
C SER A 117 -7.02 -15.91 -4.91
N PHE A 118 -7.76 -15.01 -5.56
CA PHE A 118 -8.21 -15.20 -6.94
C PHE A 118 -7.28 -14.60 -7.99
N ALA A 119 -6.06 -14.19 -7.64
CA ALA A 119 -5.10 -13.59 -8.57
C ALA A 119 -4.93 -14.39 -9.87
N LYS A 120 -4.91 -15.74 -9.78
CA LYS A 120 -4.79 -16.67 -10.92
C LYS A 120 -6.15 -17.12 -11.50
N GLY A 121 -7.21 -16.38 -11.21
CA GLY A 121 -8.59 -16.70 -11.59
C GLY A 121 -9.34 -17.49 -10.51
N TYR A 122 -10.67 -17.37 -10.50
CA TYR A 122 -11.53 -17.98 -9.48
C TYR A 122 -11.36 -19.51 -9.36
N ASP A 123 -11.20 -20.20 -10.48
CA ASP A 123 -11.11 -21.67 -10.52
C ASP A 123 -9.85 -22.24 -9.86
N SER A 124 -8.81 -21.41 -9.74
CA SER A 124 -7.50 -21.80 -9.19
C SER A 124 -7.50 -21.92 -7.66
N ASP A 125 -8.45 -21.28 -6.99
CA ASP A 125 -8.57 -21.29 -5.53
C ASP A 125 -9.60 -22.34 -5.09
N LYS A 126 -9.16 -23.26 -4.22
CA LYS A 126 -10.00 -24.33 -3.65
C LYS A 126 -10.31 -24.12 -2.16
N SER A 127 -10.01 -22.95 -1.61
CA SER A 127 -10.19 -22.65 -0.18
C SER A 127 -11.65 -22.72 0.25
N LEU A 128 -12.60 -22.30 -0.60
CA LEU A 128 -14.04 -22.48 -0.33
C LEU A 128 -14.43 -23.97 -0.22
N VAL A 129 -13.93 -24.81 -1.12
CA VAL A 129 -14.15 -26.27 -1.06
C VAL A 129 -13.52 -26.87 0.20
N LYS A 130 -12.27 -26.48 0.52
CA LYS A 130 -11.57 -26.95 1.72
C LYS A 130 -12.33 -26.56 3.00
N MET A 131 -12.81 -25.33 3.08
CA MET A 131 -13.64 -24.84 4.19
C MET A 131 -14.95 -25.64 4.29
N ALA A 132 -15.67 -25.81 3.18
CA ALA A 132 -16.94 -26.54 3.18
C ALA A 132 -16.77 -28.01 3.62
N VAL A 133 -15.69 -28.68 3.23
CA VAL A 133 -15.38 -30.05 3.66
C VAL A 133 -14.98 -30.10 5.13
N LYS A 134 -14.07 -29.21 5.56
CA LYS A 134 -13.46 -29.28 6.90
C LYS A 134 -14.41 -28.76 7.99
N GLU A 135 -15.05 -27.63 7.74
CA GLU A 135 -15.80 -26.86 8.74
C GLU A 135 -17.29 -27.14 8.63
N LEU A 136 -17.84 -27.21 7.41
CA LEU A 136 -19.27 -27.49 7.16
C LEU A 136 -19.59 -28.96 6.90
N LYS A 137 -18.58 -29.84 6.98
CA LYS A 137 -18.69 -31.30 6.79
C LYS A 137 -19.41 -31.72 5.50
N GLN A 138 -19.29 -30.92 4.43
CA GLN A 138 -19.91 -31.22 3.15
C GLN A 138 -19.08 -32.24 2.35
N PRO A 139 -19.72 -33.13 1.56
CA PRO A 139 -19.02 -33.98 0.62
C PRO A 139 -18.21 -33.15 -0.38
N LYS A 140 -16.95 -33.54 -0.62
CA LYS A 140 -16.04 -32.82 -1.53
C LYS A 140 -16.65 -32.59 -2.92
N ASN A 141 -17.25 -33.62 -3.51
CA ASN A 141 -17.89 -33.53 -4.84
C ASN A 141 -19.05 -32.52 -4.86
N LEU A 142 -19.86 -32.47 -3.79
CA LEU A 142 -20.93 -31.48 -3.66
C LEU A 142 -20.34 -30.06 -3.60
N ALA A 143 -19.32 -29.85 -2.77
CA ALA A 143 -18.66 -28.55 -2.63
C ALA A 143 -17.95 -28.10 -3.93
N GLU A 144 -17.34 -29.01 -4.68
CA GLU A 144 -16.74 -28.70 -5.99
C GLU A 144 -17.79 -28.27 -7.01
N LYS A 145 -18.93 -28.97 -7.08
CA LYS A 145 -20.05 -28.58 -7.95
C LYS A 145 -20.65 -27.23 -7.55
N ALA A 146 -20.86 -26.99 -6.26
CA ALA A 146 -21.33 -25.71 -5.73
C ALA A 146 -20.38 -24.57 -6.11
N LEU A 147 -19.06 -24.77 -5.97
CA LEU A 147 -18.06 -23.78 -6.35
C LEU A 147 -18.09 -23.49 -7.86
N GLN A 148 -18.20 -24.52 -8.71
CA GLN A 148 -18.26 -24.31 -10.15
C GLN A 148 -19.47 -23.48 -10.57
N LYS A 149 -20.66 -23.78 -10.01
CA LYS A 149 -21.87 -22.97 -10.26
C LYS A 149 -21.71 -21.53 -9.76
N ALA A 150 -21.16 -21.34 -8.57
CA ALA A 150 -20.88 -20.03 -8.00
C ALA A 150 -19.93 -19.19 -8.89
N ILE A 151 -18.86 -19.80 -9.39
CA ILE A 151 -17.92 -19.16 -10.32
C ILE A 151 -18.61 -18.79 -11.63
N SER A 152 -19.41 -19.70 -12.20
CA SER A 152 -20.18 -19.42 -13.41
C SER A 152 -21.14 -18.25 -13.22
N LYS A 153 -21.85 -18.20 -12.08
CA LYS A 153 -22.76 -17.09 -11.76
C LYS A 153 -22.01 -15.77 -11.63
N GLN A 154 -20.88 -15.76 -10.92
CA GLN A 154 -20.03 -14.57 -10.76
C GLN A 154 -19.53 -14.05 -12.11
N LYS A 155 -18.96 -14.92 -12.95
CA LYS A 155 -18.47 -14.55 -14.29
C LYS A 155 -19.59 -14.03 -15.18
N ALA A 156 -20.80 -14.59 -15.09
CA ALA A 156 -21.95 -14.11 -15.86
C ALA A 156 -22.36 -12.68 -15.46
N VAL A 157 -22.35 -12.37 -14.15
CA VAL A 157 -22.62 -11.01 -13.65
C VAL A 157 -21.54 -10.03 -14.07
N GLU A 158 -20.26 -10.41 -13.94
CA GLU A 158 -19.14 -9.58 -14.39
C GLU A 158 -19.18 -9.31 -15.90
N GLN A 159 -19.53 -10.33 -16.71
CA GLN A 159 -19.68 -10.17 -18.15
C GLN A 159 -20.81 -9.19 -18.49
N GLN A 160 -21.93 -9.25 -17.76
CA GLN A 160 -23.04 -8.32 -17.93
C GLN A 160 -22.61 -6.86 -17.68
N PHE A 161 -21.80 -6.61 -16.64
CA PHE A 161 -21.24 -5.27 -16.38
C PHE A 161 -20.34 -4.79 -17.50
N LEU A 162 -19.50 -5.67 -18.05
CA LEU A 162 -18.64 -5.33 -19.20
C LEU A 162 -19.44 -5.02 -20.46
N ASP A 163 -20.53 -5.75 -20.71
CA ASP A 163 -21.37 -5.54 -21.88
C ASP A 163 -22.11 -4.20 -21.78
N TRP A 164 -22.67 -3.87 -20.61
CA TRP A 164 -23.24 -2.55 -20.33
C TRP A 164 -22.20 -1.43 -20.45
N GLY A 165 -21.00 -1.64 -19.92
CA GLY A 165 -19.90 -0.68 -20.03
C GLY A 165 -19.57 -0.35 -21.48
N LYS A 166 -19.38 -1.37 -22.33
CA LYS A 166 -19.12 -1.19 -23.76
C LYS A 166 -20.25 -0.44 -24.47
N GLU A 167 -21.50 -0.83 -24.20
CA GLU A 167 -22.67 -0.18 -24.80
C GLU A 167 -22.71 1.32 -24.48
N HIS A 168 -22.57 1.69 -23.21
CA HIS A 168 -22.63 3.09 -22.79
C HIS A 168 -21.42 3.91 -23.24
N LEU A 169 -20.24 3.31 -23.30
CA LEU A 169 -19.03 3.97 -23.81
C LEU A 169 -19.12 4.29 -25.30
N GLU A 170 -19.64 3.37 -26.13
CA GLU A 170 -19.86 3.66 -27.56
C GLU A 170 -20.94 4.73 -27.74
N LYS A 171 -22.04 4.69 -26.99
CA LYS A 171 -23.07 5.75 -27.01
C LYS A 171 -22.51 7.13 -26.65
N LEU A 172 -21.64 7.22 -25.65
CA LEU A 172 -21.00 8.48 -25.27
C LEU A 172 -20.04 9.00 -26.35
N LYS A 173 -19.36 8.09 -27.04
CA LYS A 173 -18.48 8.44 -28.15
C LYS A 173 -19.25 8.93 -29.38
N GLU A 174 -20.42 8.36 -29.66
CA GLU A 174 -21.30 8.77 -30.77
C GLU A 174 -22.01 10.11 -30.49
N SER A 175 -22.53 10.29 -29.28
CA SER A 175 -23.27 11.49 -28.87
C SER A 175 -22.37 12.67 -28.49
N ASN A 176 -21.12 12.41 -28.09
CA ASN A 176 -20.20 13.37 -27.50
C ASN A 176 -20.77 14.06 -26.22
N GLU A 177 -21.74 13.43 -25.56
CA GLU A 177 -22.27 13.87 -24.27
C GLU A 177 -21.24 13.66 -23.15
N ILE A 178 -21.40 14.39 -22.04
CA ILE A 178 -20.53 14.26 -20.87
C ILE A 178 -20.77 12.89 -20.21
N GLY A 179 -19.69 12.14 -20.06
CA GLY A 179 -19.66 10.91 -19.27
C GLY A 179 -18.78 11.06 -18.04
N ILE A 180 -19.20 10.45 -16.93
CA ILE A 180 -18.41 10.37 -15.70
C ILE A 180 -18.02 8.93 -15.44
N LEU A 181 -16.72 8.67 -15.35
CA LEU A 181 -16.19 7.42 -14.82
C LEU A 181 -16.20 7.49 -13.30
N LEU A 182 -17.01 6.64 -12.67
CA LEU A 182 -17.13 6.55 -11.21
C LEU A 182 -16.08 5.59 -10.66
N LEU A 183 -15.16 6.16 -9.88
CA LEU A 183 -14.04 5.49 -9.24
C LEU A 183 -14.25 5.38 -7.73
N GLY A 184 -13.65 4.36 -7.16
CA GLY A 184 -13.65 4.14 -5.72
C GLY A 184 -13.61 2.65 -5.40
N ARG A 185 -13.69 2.33 -4.12
CA ARG A 185 -13.89 0.93 -3.68
C ARG A 185 -15.34 0.56 -3.93
N SER A 186 -15.61 -0.69 -4.31
CA SER A 186 -17.00 -1.15 -4.54
C SER A 186 -17.89 -0.97 -3.31
N TYR A 187 -17.31 -1.07 -2.12
CA TYR A 187 -17.97 -0.83 -0.83
C TYR A 187 -17.97 0.63 -0.36
N ASN A 188 -17.48 1.56 -1.18
CA ASN A 188 -17.55 3.01 -0.94
C ASN A 188 -18.43 3.69 -1.98
N ALA A 189 -18.17 3.40 -3.26
CA ALA A 189 -18.75 4.14 -4.38
C ALA A 189 -20.20 3.74 -4.70
N PHE A 190 -20.63 2.55 -4.30
CA PHE A 190 -21.93 1.99 -4.68
C PHE A 190 -22.97 1.93 -3.54
N PRO A 191 -22.62 1.57 -2.30
CA PRO A 191 -23.60 1.44 -1.22
C PRO A 191 -24.18 2.82 -0.87
N PRO A 192 -25.50 2.96 -0.67
CA PRO A 192 -26.11 4.24 -0.31
C PRO A 192 -25.49 4.88 0.94
N GLU A 193 -25.11 4.06 1.93
CA GLU A 193 -24.61 4.48 3.24
C GLU A 193 -23.23 5.14 3.15
N THR A 194 -22.42 4.74 2.17
CA THR A 194 -21.07 5.28 1.96
C THR A 194 -20.96 6.24 0.78
N SER A 195 -21.85 6.12 -0.21
CA SER A 195 -21.82 6.90 -1.45
C SER A 195 -22.79 8.08 -1.46
N GLN A 196 -23.70 8.16 -0.49
CA GLN A 196 -24.77 9.17 -0.45
C GLN A 196 -25.60 9.23 -1.74
N LEU A 197 -25.71 8.10 -2.45
CA LEU A 197 -26.41 8.00 -3.73
C LEU A 197 -25.89 8.98 -4.81
N ILE A 198 -24.64 9.45 -4.72
CA ILE A 198 -24.02 10.34 -5.70
C ILE A 198 -24.21 9.87 -7.15
N PRO A 199 -24.01 8.57 -7.48
CA PRO A 199 -24.20 8.11 -8.86
C PRO A 199 -25.64 8.33 -9.34
N LYS A 200 -26.63 8.06 -8.48
CA LYS A 200 -28.05 8.26 -8.78
C LYS A 200 -28.39 9.75 -8.94
N LYS A 201 -27.79 10.62 -8.12
CA LYS A 201 -27.94 12.08 -8.24
C LYS A 201 -27.45 12.59 -9.60
N LEU A 202 -26.26 12.17 -10.03
CA LEU A 202 -25.72 12.53 -11.34
C LEU A 202 -26.57 11.99 -12.50
N SER A 203 -27.05 10.75 -12.41
CA SER A 203 -27.97 10.22 -13.42
C SER A 203 -29.28 11.01 -13.47
N SER A 204 -29.81 11.49 -12.34
CA SER A 204 -31.00 12.35 -12.31
C SER A 204 -30.77 13.74 -12.92
N MET A 205 -29.52 14.19 -12.99
CA MET A 205 -29.10 15.41 -13.71
C MET A 205 -28.88 15.17 -15.21
N GLY A 206 -29.17 13.98 -15.73
CA GLY A 206 -28.99 13.64 -17.14
C GLY A 206 -27.56 13.26 -17.51
N VAL A 207 -26.68 12.99 -16.54
CA VAL A 207 -25.28 12.62 -16.81
C VAL A 207 -25.12 11.11 -16.79
N THR A 208 -24.50 10.56 -17.83
CA THR A 208 -24.17 9.14 -17.88
C THR A 208 -23.00 8.85 -16.94
N VAL A 209 -23.23 7.98 -15.96
CA VAL A 209 -22.22 7.55 -14.98
C VAL A 209 -21.86 6.09 -15.24
N ILE A 210 -20.58 5.81 -15.44
CA ILE A 210 -20.06 4.47 -15.72
C ILE A 210 -19.18 4.03 -14.55
N PRO A 211 -19.61 3.03 -13.77
CA PRO A 211 -18.79 2.43 -12.72
C PRO A 211 -17.48 1.82 -13.23
N PHE A 212 -16.43 1.84 -12.41
CA PHE A 212 -15.13 1.31 -12.80
C PHE A 212 -15.15 -0.18 -13.16
N ASP A 213 -16.02 -0.97 -12.54
CA ASP A 213 -16.15 -2.41 -12.74
C ASP A 213 -16.88 -2.79 -14.04
N PHE A 214 -17.36 -1.79 -14.79
CA PHE A 214 -17.89 -1.93 -16.14
C PHE A 214 -16.77 -1.81 -17.20
N LEU A 215 -15.56 -1.42 -16.78
CA LEU A 215 -14.43 -1.24 -17.68
C LEU A 215 -13.69 -2.55 -17.93
N GLU A 216 -13.40 -2.84 -19.20
CA GLU A 216 -12.57 -3.98 -19.57
C GLU A 216 -11.13 -3.77 -19.07
N LYS A 217 -10.61 -4.74 -18.30
CA LYS A 217 -9.23 -4.69 -17.79
C LYS A 217 -8.24 -4.44 -18.93
N LYS A 218 -7.31 -3.51 -18.72
CA LYS A 218 -6.14 -3.25 -19.59
C LYS A 218 -4.86 -3.45 -18.80
N HIS A 219 -3.72 -3.48 -19.49
CA HIS A 219 -2.44 -3.77 -18.86
C HIS A 219 -2.03 -2.69 -17.85
N VAL A 220 -1.63 -3.10 -16.64
CA VAL A 220 -1.12 -2.24 -15.57
C VAL A 220 0.00 -2.98 -14.82
N ASP A 221 1.18 -2.37 -14.72
CA ASP A 221 2.39 -3.01 -14.19
C ASP A 221 3.08 -2.23 -13.05
N ASP A 222 2.47 -1.11 -12.62
CA ASP A 222 3.05 -0.15 -11.68
C ASP A 222 2.16 0.15 -10.47
N ILE A 223 1.05 -0.58 -10.30
CA ILE A 223 0.17 -0.48 -9.13
C ILE A 223 -0.24 -1.90 -8.72
N PRO A 224 -0.20 -2.26 -7.42
CA PRO A 224 -0.50 -3.62 -7.00
C PRO A 224 -1.94 -3.82 -6.49
N TRP A 225 -2.71 -2.74 -6.28
CA TRP A 225 -4.03 -2.83 -5.65
C TRP A 225 -5.18 -2.85 -6.64
N TYR A 226 -6.14 -3.74 -6.39
CA TYR A 226 -7.27 -4.02 -7.28
C TYR A 226 -8.01 -2.76 -7.75
N PHE A 227 -8.52 -1.94 -6.83
CA PHE A 227 -9.29 -0.74 -7.17
C PHE A 227 -8.40 0.34 -7.82
N SER A 228 -7.14 0.43 -7.41
CA SER A 228 -6.20 1.42 -7.94
C SER A 228 -5.77 1.13 -9.38
N ASN A 229 -5.73 -0.15 -9.80
CA ASN A 229 -5.53 -0.51 -11.20
C ASN A 229 -6.62 0.06 -12.10
N TYR A 230 -7.89 0.02 -11.66
CA TYR A 230 -8.99 0.65 -12.38
C TYR A 230 -8.87 2.17 -12.45
N VAL A 231 -8.37 2.81 -11.39
CA VAL A 231 -8.14 4.27 -11.38
C VAL A 231 -7.16 4.66 -12.48
N LYS A 232 -6.04 3.92 -12.62
CA LYS A 232 -5.08 4.14 -13.70
C LYS A 232 -5.71 3.97 -15.08
N MET A 233 -6.47 2.90 -15.27
CA MET A 233 -7.19 2.66 -16.53
C MET A 233 -8.17 3.79 -16.86
N ALA A 234 -8.90 4.30 -15.87
CA ALA A 234 -9.85 5.39 -16.05
C ALA A 234 -9.15 6.72 -16.37
N ILE A 235 -8.00 7.01 -15.75
CA ILE A 235 -7.15 8.15 -16.10
C ILE A 235 -6.73 8.06 -17.57
N ASP A 236 -6.18 6.92 -18.00
CA ASP A 236 -5.76 6.72 -19.39
C ASP A 236 -6.92 6.88 -20.37
N MET A 237 -8.12 6.45 -19.96
CA MET A 237 -9.33 6.57 -20.75
C MET A 237 -9.83 8.02 -20.82
N ALA A 238 -9.91 8.72 -19.70
CA ALA A 238 -10.30 10.12 -19.64
C ALA A 238 -9.30 11.01 -20.39
N ALA A 239 -8.01 10.70 -20.36
CA ALA A 239 -7.00 11.43 -21.13
C ALA A 239 -7.17 11.31 -22.65
N LYS A 240 -7.75 10.18 -23.12
CA LYS A 240 -7.97 9.91 -24.56
C LYS A 240 -9.32 10.38 -25.09
N ASN A 241 -10.27 10.71 -24.20
CA ASN A 241 -11.65 11.05 -24.59
C ASN A 241 -12.04 12.39 -23.96
N ASP A 242 -12.21 13.43 -24.76
CA ASP A 242 -12.49 14.81 -24.31
C ASP A 242 -13.75 14.92 -23.44
N ASN A 243 -14.75 14.08 -23.67
CA ASN A 243 -16.05 14.09 -23.00
C ASN A 243 -16.14 13.18 -21.75
N LEU A 244 -15.09 12.42 -21.42
CA LEU A 244 -15.05 11.58 -20.21
C LEU A 244 -14.30 12.26 -19.08
N PHE A 245 -14.89 12.31 -17.89
CA PHE A 245 -14.30 12.89 -16.69
C PHE A 245 -14.36 11.91 -15.51
N LEU A 246 -13.61 12.19 -14.44
CA LEU A 246 -13.49 11.28 -13.29
C LEU A 246 -14.22 11.82 -12.07
N LEU A 247 -15.01 10.96 -11.42
CA LEU A 247 -15.50 11.18 -10.06
C LEU A 247 -15.00 10.04 -9.17
N TYR A 248 -14.23 10.37 -8.14
CA TYR A 248 -13.72 9.41 -7.17
C TYR A 248 -14.44 9.56 -5.83
N ILE A 249 -15.07 8.48 -5.35
CA ILE A 249 -15.64 8.40 -3.99
C ILE A 249 -14.72 7.57 -3.10
N ASN A 250 -14.23 8.17 -2.02
CA ASN A 250 -13.46 7.47 -0.99
C ASN A 250 -14.04 7.71 0.42
N SER A 251 -13.49 6.98 1.40
CA SER A 251 -13.81 7.19 2.79
C SER A 251 -12.65 7.84 3.53
N PHE A 252 -12.97 8.65 4.54
CA PHE A 252 -11.97 9.20 5.44
C PHE A 252 -11.08 8.11 6.05
N SER A 253 -9.83 8.48 6.37
CA SER A 253 -8.81 7.59 6.93
C SER A 253 -8.32 6.47 5.99
N CYS A 254 -8.54 6.56 4.67
CA CYS A 254 -8.01 5.58 3.72
C CYS A 254 -6.58 5.93 3.25
N THR A 255 -5.58 5.23 3.78
CA THR A 255 -4.16 5.45 3.43
C THR A 255 -3.87 5.18 1.95
N ILE A 256 -4.38 4.09 1.37
CA ILE A 256 -4.13 3.76 -0.04
C ILE A 256 -4.68 4.87 -0.94
N ASP A 257 -5.88 5.37 -0.65
CA ASP A 257 -6.52 6.38 -1.50
C ASP A 257 -5.82 7.75 -1.34
N ALA A 258 -5.14 8.03 -0.23
CA ALA A 258 -4.28 9.21 -0.09
C ALA A 258 -3.13 9.22 -1.11
N PHE A 259 -2.48 8.07 -1.33
CA PHE A 259 -1.46 7.93 -2.39
C PHE A 259 -2.06 8.03 -3.79
N ILE A 260 -3.23 7.42 -4.01
CA ILE A 260 -3.90 7.45 -5.31
C ILE A 260 -4.45 8.85 -5.63
N GLN A 261 -4.88 9.63 -4.65
CA GLN A 261 -5.31 11.00 -4.84
C GLN A 261 -4.17 11.86 -5.41
N ASN A 262 -2.95 11.70 -4.87
CA ASN A 262 -1.77 12.35 -5.43
C ASN A 262 -1.49 11.90 -6.87
N TYR A 263 -1.70 10.61 -7.18
CA TYR A 263 -1.58 10.06 -8.54
C TYR A 263 -2.60 10.63 -9.52
N VAL A 264 -3.89 10.66 -9.15
CA VAL A 264 -4.94 11.26 -9.98
C VAL A 264 -4.63 12.73 -10.26
N ARG A 265 -4.19 13.47 -9.23
CA ARG A 265 -3.84 14.89 -9.36
C ARG A 265 -2.70 15.12 -10.35
N SER A 266 -1.65 14.30 -10.34
CA SER A 266 -0.52 14.47 -11.27
C SER A 266 -0.89 14.13 -12.71
N GLU A 267 -1.70 13.08 -12.90
CA GLU A 267 -2.00 12.57 -14.24
C GLU A 267 -3.13 13.33 -14.95
N MET A 268 -4.14 13.79 -14.21
CA MET A 268 -5.28 14.53 -14.78
C MET A 268 -4.92 15.95 -15.23
N LYS A 269 -3.81 16.53 -14.71
CA LYS A 269 -3.32 17.87 -15.07
C LYS A 269 -4.43 18.93 -14.96
N ASN A 270 -4.80 19.55 -16.08
CA ASN A 270 -5.83 20.59 -16.16
C ASN A 270 -7.24 20.04 -16.40
N LYS A 271 -7.38 18.73 -16.67
CA LYS A 271 -8.69 18.15 -16.96
C LYS A 271 -9.48 17.99 -15.65
N PRO A 272 -10.72 18.53 -15.57
CA PRO A 272 -11.51 18.45 -14.35
C PRO A 272 -11.75 17.02 -13.85
N TYR A 273 -11.63 16.83 -12.55
CA TYR A 273 -12.03 15.63 -11.84
C TYR A 273 -12.60 16.04 -10.49
N LEU A 274 -13.48 15.21 -9.92
CA LEU A 274 -14.02 15.42 -8.59
C LEU A 274 -13.57 14.29 -7.66
N PHE A 275 -13.07 14.67 -6.49
CA PHE A 275 -12.75 13.75 -5.42
C PHE A 275 -13.65 14.05 -4.23
N LEU A 276 -14.47 13.09 -3.82
CA LEU A 276 -15.39 13.20 -2.70
C LEU A 276 -14.98 12.24 -1.60
N GLU A 277 -14.49 12.82 -0.51
CA GLU A 277 -14.23 12.12 0.73
C GLU A 277 -15.45 12.18 1.63
N LEU A 278 -15.95 10.99 1.94
CA LEU A 278 -17.14 10.80 2.75
C LEU A 278 -16.76 10.11 4.07
N ASP A 279 -17.44 10.51 5.12
CA ASP A 279 -17.34 9.95 6.47
C ASP A 279 -18.74 9.71 7.03
N ALA A 280 -18.83 8.98 8.15
CA ALA A 280 -20.08 8.59 8.82
C ALA A 280 -21.05 9.77 9.04
N HIS A 281 -20.51 10.97 9.27
CA HIS A 281 -21.24 12.18 9.63
C HIS A 281 -21.41 13.19 8.48
N THR A 282 -21.14 12.79 7.24
CA THR A 282 -21.15 13.76 6.11
C THR A 282 -22.58 14.16 5.75
N ALA A 283 -22.85 15.46 5.70
CA ALA A 283 -24.18 15.99 5.38
C ALA A 283 -24.51 15.94 3.87
N ASP A 284 -25.70 15.48 3.52
CA ASP A 284 -26.13 15.22 2.13
C ASP A 284 -26.28 16.48 1.27
N ALA A 285 -26.69 17.60 1.87
CA ALA A 285 -26.92 18.87 1.17
C ALA A 285 -25.61 19.45 0.58
N GLY A 286 -24.49 19.30 1.28
CA GLY A 286 -23.18 19.78 0.80
C GLY A 286 -22.69 19.01 -0.42
N THR A 287 -23.14 17.76 -0.60
CA THR A 287 -22.74 16.92 -1.73
C THR A 287 -23.41 17.35 -3.03
N GLN A 288 -24.70 17.71 -2.98
CA GLN A 288 -25.44 18.15 -4.17
C GLN A 288 -24.80 19.37 -4.84
N THR A 289 -24.51 20.42 -4.06
CA THR A 289 -23.89 21.65 -4.58
C THR A 289 -22.50 21.41 -5.17
N ARG A 290 -21.73 20.45 -4.61
CA ARG A 290 -20.42 20.06 -5.17
C ARG A 290 -20.55 19.36 -6.52
N LEU A 291 -21.58 18.54 -6.72
CA LEU A 291 -21.86 17.89 -8.01
C LEU A 291 -22.27 18.92 -9.06
N GLU A 292 -23.17 19.85 -8.71
CA GLU A 292 -23.61 20.93 -9.61
C GLU A 292 -22.42 21.81 -10.04
N ALA A 293 -21.61 22.26 -9.08
CA ALA A 293 -20.39 23.03 -9.35
C ALA A 293 -19.40 22.24 -10.21
N TYR A 294 -19.27 20.92 -10.00
CA TYR A 294 -18.40 20.08 -10.81
C TYR A 294 -18.84 20.01 -12.27
N LEU A 295 -20.14 19.84 -12.53
CA LEU A 295 -20.69 19.84 -13.89
C LEU A 295 -20.51 21.20 -14.56
N GLU A 296 -20.69 22.30 -13.82
CA GLU A 296 -20.42 23.65 -14.32
C GLU A 296 -18.95 23.83 -14.73
N ILE A 297 -18.01 23.36 -13.89
CA ILE A 297 -16.57 23.37 -14.21
C ILE A 297 -16.28 22.56 -15.47
N ILE A 298 -16.89 21.39 -15.64
CA ILE A 298 -16.74 20.57 -16.86
C ILE A 298 -17.22 21.35 -18.08
N ASN A 299 -18.42 21.94 -18.02
CA ASN A 299 -18.99 22.70 -19.13
C ASN A 299 -18.09 23.89 -19.52
N ASN A 300 -17.61 24.64 -18.52
CA ASN A 300 -16.69 25.75 -18.72
C ASN A 300 -15.36 25.29 -19.33
N PHE A 301 -14.81 24.16 -18.87
CA PHE A 301 -13.59 23.58 -19.42
C PHE A 301 -13.76 23.16 -20.89
N GLN A 302 -14.88 22.54 -21.26
CA GLN A 302 -15.17 22.20 -22.65
C GLN A 302 -15.31 23.44 -23.54
N ALA A 303 -15.90 24.53 -23.03
CA ALA A 303 -16.05 25.79 -23.73
C ALA A 303 -14.71 26.55 -23.91
N SER A 304 -13.77 26.36 -22.98
CA SER A 304 -12.49 27.06 -22.95
C SER A 304 -11.31 26.14 -23.30
N LYS A 305 -11.22 25.72 -24.57
CA LYS A 305 -10.02 25.02 -25.11
C LYS A 305 -8.82 25.97 -25.23
N LYS A 306 -8.25 26.41 -24.10
CA LYS A 306 -6.92 27.04 -24.03
C LYS A 306 -6.12 26.41 -22.90
N ALA A 307 -5.30 25.41 -23.24
CA ALA A 307 -4.23 24.99 -22.36
C ALA A 307 -3.10 26.03 -22.44
N LYS A 308 -2.79 26.69 -21.32
CA LYS A 308 -1.46 27.29 -21.15
C LYS A 308 -0.50 26.14 -20.89
N GLU A 309 0.45 25.92 -21.80
CA GLU A 309 1.60 25.07 -21.53
C GLU A 309 2.54 25.81 -20.59
N GLU A 310 2.56 25.45 -19.31
CA GLU A 310 3.72 25.77 -18.48
C GLU A 310 4.90 24.93 -18.93
N LYS A 311 6.09 25.54 -19.03
CA LYS A 311 7.31 24.79 -19.28
C LYS A 311 7.52 23.82 -18.10
N PRO A 312 7.48 22.49 -18.32
CA PRO A 312 7.55 21.55 -17.22
C PRO A 312 8.95 21.59 -16.60
N PHE A 313 9.01 21.66 -15.26
CA PHE A 313 10.24 21.42 -14.52
C PHE A 313 10.81 20.04 -14.88
N LYS A 314 12.11 19.98 -15.14
CA LYS A 314 12.79 18.73 -15.49
C LYS A 314 13.36 18.08 -14.24
N VAL A 315 12.69 17.02 -13.81
CA VAL A 315 13.17 16.14 -12.74
C VAL A 315 14.46 15.47 -13.18
N THR A 316 15.43 15.37 -12.26
CA THR A 316 16.65 14.61 -12.50
C THR A 316 16.33 13.13 -12.60
N GLN A 317 16.81 12.46 -13.64
CA GLN A 317 16.45 11.07 -13.95
C GLN A 317 17.69 10.21 -14.09
N VAL A 318 17.58 8.96 -13.65
CA VAL A 318 18.62 7.95 -13.89
C VAL A 318 18.17 7.03 -15.01
N LYS A 319 19.02 6.83 -16.01
CA LYS A 319 18.73 6.00 -17.19
C LYS A 319 19.90 5.10 -17.54
N ILE A 320 19.61 4.02 -18.25
CA ILE A 320 20.62 3.19 -18.91
C ILE A 320 20.85 3.75 -20.31
N ARG A 321 22.09 4.13 -20.65
CA ARG A 321 22.48 4.57 -22.00
C ARG A 321 23.79 3.91 -22.41
N GLY A 322 23.74 3.10 -23.47
CA GLY A 322 24.92 2.37 -23.96
C GLY A 322 25.50 1.42 -22.92
N GLY A 323 24.65 0.71 -22.17
CA GLY A 323 25.06 -0.23 -21.11
C GLY A 323 25.59 0.42 -19.83
N LYS A 324 25.58 1.76 -19.72
CA LYS A 324 26.03 2.48 -18.52
C LYS A 324 24.86 3.20 -17.86
N VAL A 325 24.83 3.17 -16.52
CA VAL A 325 23.87 3.93 -15.71
C VAL A 325 24.33 5.38 -15.58
N VAL A 326 23.46 6.31 -16.01
CA VAL A 326 23.76 7.74 -16.07
C VAL A 326 22.67 8.56 -15.41
N VAL A 327 23.08 9.61 -14.70
CA VAL A 327 22.20 10.61 -14.09
C VAL A 327 22.09 11.80 -15.05
N LEU A 328 20.86 12.12 -15.45
CA LEU A 328 20.53 13.29 -16.25
C LEU A 328 20.01 14.36 -15.30
N THR A 329 20.81 15.39 -15.08
CA THR A 329 20.49 16.52 -14.19
C THR A 329 19.35 17.38 -14.74
N SER A 330 18.82 18.29 -13.91
CA SER A 330 17.74 19.19 -14.29
C SER A 330 18.12 20.13 -15.45
N ASP A 331 19.42 20.42 -15.63
CA ASP A 331 20.00 21.17 -16.74
C ASP A 331 20.49 20.29 -17.92
N ASN A 332 20.09 19.02 -17.97
CA ASN A 332 20.45 18.00 -18.98
C ASN A 332 21.95 17.61 -19.04
N LYS A 333 22.77 17.95 -18.04
CA LYS A 333 24.11 17.38 -17.95
C LYS A 333 24.03 15.88 -17.67
N LYS A 334 24.94 15.13 -18.28
CA LYS A 334 25.03 13.68 -18.15
C LYS A 334 26.19 13.33 -17.24
N LEU A 335 25.88 12.76 -16.09
CA LEU A 335 26.85 12.26 -15.13
C LEU A 335 26.81 10.73 -15.06
N GLY A 336 27.93 10.08 -14.77
CA GLY A 336 27.90 8.67 -14.38
C GLY A 336 27.31 8.53 -12.98
N ILE A 337 26.63 7.43 -12.67
CA ILE A 337 26.12 7.21 -11.30
C ILE A 337 27.25 7.19 -10.23
N LYS A 338 28.47 6.82 -10.63
CA LYS A 338 29.67 6.83 -9.77
C LYS A 338 30.49 8.12 -9.86
N ASP A 339 29.99 9.15 -10.56
CA ASP A 339 30.67 10.46 -10.62
C ASP A 339 30.77 11.05 -9.21
N PRO A 340 31.91 11.62 -8.79
CA PRO A 340 32.10 12.18 -7.43
C PRO A 340 31.05 13.21 -7.00
N ARG A 341 30.40 13.88 -7.97
CA ARG A 341 29.32 14.84 -7.74
C ARG A 341 27.97 14.18 -7.41
N VAL A 342 27.78 12.93 -7.79
CA VAL A 342 26.54 12.18 -7.51
C VAL A 342 26.66 11.56 -6.12
N LYS A 343 25.88 12.05 -5.15
CA LYS A 343 25.85 11.56 -3.78
C LYS A 343 24.57 10.77 -3.52
N LEU A 344 24.71 9.52 -3.09
CA LEU A 344 23.60 8.66 -2.72
C LEU A 344 23.37 8.70 -1.21
N TYR A 345 22.11 8.79 -0.80
CA TYR A 345 21.67 8.78 0.59
C TYR A 345 20.66 7.65 0.78
N PHE A 346 20.54 7.16 2.00
CA PHE A 346 19.58 6.12 2.37
C PHE A 346 18.49 6.72 3.27
N PRO A 347 17.29 6.11 3.33
CA PRO A 347 16.27 6.59 4.25
C PRO A 347 16.75 6.45 5.69
N SER A 348 16.55 7.49 6.50
CA SER A 348 16.83 7.42 7.94
C SER A 348 15.75 6.58 8.61
N PHE A 349 15.99 5.28 8.82
CA PHE A 349 15.10 4.41 9.60
C PHE A 349 15.84 3.65 10.70
N SER A 350 17.01 3.07 10.41
CA SER A 350 17.84 2.38 11.40
C SER A 350 19.30 2.65 11.11
N LYS A 351 20.02 3.21 12.08
CA LYS A 351 21.43 3.55 11.92
C LYS A 351 22.28 2.34 11.53
N ILE A 352 22.10 1.21 12.23
CA ILE A 352 22.85 -0.03 11.97
C ILE A 352 22.64 -0.51 10.52
N HIS A 353 21.39 -0.55 10.05
CA HIS A 353 21.08 -0.97 8.69
C HIS A 353 21.65 0.01 7.66
N THR A 354 21.45 1.30 7.90
CA THR A 354 21.95 2.36 7.02
C THR A 354 23.46 2.29 6.91
N ASP A 355 24.21 2.26 8.01
CA ASP A 355 25.68 2.16 8.02
C ASP A 355 26.18 0.94 7.23
N SER A 356 25.50 -0.20 7.36
CA SER A 356 25.82 -1.44 6.61
C SER A 356 25.63 -1.24 5.09
N PHE A 357 24.55 -0.60 4.67
CA PHE A 357 24.29 -0.30 3.26
C PHE A 357 25.22 0.76 2.70
N GLU A 358 25.53 1.80 3.47
CA GLU A 358 26.46 2.86 3.09
C GLU A 358 27.85 2.29 2.84
N LEU A 359 28.34 1.44 3.74
CA LEU A 359 29.59 0.71 3.56
C LEU A 359 29.57 -0.11 2.27
N LEU A 360 28.55 -0.92 2.06
CA LEU A 360 28.46 -1.76 0.86
C LEU A 360 28.47 -0.91 -0.43
N PHE A 361 27.72 0.18 -0.48
CA PHE A 361 27.68 1.03 -1.67
C PHE A 361 29.00 1.75 -1.92
N ASN A 362 29.69 2.21 -0.86
CA ASN A 362 31.05 2.76 -0.97
C ASN A 362 32.03 1.70 -1.51
N LEU A 363 31.97 0.46 -1.01
CA LEU A 363 32.79 -0.66 -1.49
C LEU A 363 32.52 -1.06 -2.95
N LEU A 364 31.31 -0.81 -3.43
CA LEU A 364 30.93 -0.99 -4.84
C LEU A 364 31.33 0.22 -5.71
N GLY A 365 31.92 1.26 -5.12
CA GLY A 365 32.41 2.46 -5.79
C GLY A 365 31.35 3.52 -6.07
N TYR A 366 30.22 3.49 -5.36
CA TYR A 366 29.27 4.61 -5.34
C TYR A 366 29.70 5.64 -4.30
N ASN A 367 29.36 6.92 -4.51
CA ASN A 367 29.64 7.95 -3.52
C ASN A 367 28.44 8.10 -2.61
N VAL A 368 28.57 7.64 -1.37
CA VAL A 368 27.51 7.74 -0.37
C VAL A 368 27.73 8.98 0.49
N GLY A 369 26.65 9.71 0.78
CA GLY A 369 26.66 10.79 1.77
C GLY A 369 26.28 10.26 3.14
N GLU A 370 26.70 10.96 4.20
CA GLU A 370 26.40 10.56 5.58
C GLU A 370 24.91 10.72 5.87
N THR A 371 24.21 9.61 6.12
CA THR A 371 22.81 9.63 6.53
C THR A 371 22.70 9.74 8.05
N THR A 372 22.04 10.79 8.53
CA THR A 372 21.82 11.03 9.96
C THR A 372 20.57 10.34 10.48
N GLU A 373 20.41 10.26 11.81
CA GLU A 373 19.18 9.77 12.45
C GLU A 373 17.96 10.64 12.12
N ILE A 374 16.76 10.10 12.36
CA ILE A 374 15.51 10.84 12.18
C ILE A 374 15.50 12.02 13.16
N LYS A 375 15.37 13.23 12.62
CA LYS A 375 15.22 14.44 13.43
C LYS A 375 13.75 14.71 13.69
N ILE A 376 13.43 15.26 14.85
CA ILE A 376 12.05 15.57 15.26
C ILE A 376 11.35 16.55 14.30
N ASP A 377 12.10 17.37 13.57
CA ASP A 377 11.55 18.31 12.59
C ASP A 377 11.14 17.64 11.26
N TYR A 378 11.70 16.48 10.92
CA TYR A 378 11.40 15.78 9.66
C TYR A 378 9.90 15.50 9.47
N PRO A 379 9.19 14.82 10.40
CA PRO A 379 7.77 14.55 10.22
C PRO A 379 6.95 15.84 10.11
N VAL A 380 7.26 16.86 10.90
CA VAL A 380 6.53 18.15 10.90
C VAL A 380 6.65 18.85 9.54
N ARG A 381 7.86 18.85 8.96
CA ARG A 381 8.12 19.45 7.65
C ARG A 381 7.45 18.68 6.54
N GLY A 382 7.62 17.36 6.51
CA GLY A 382 7.05 16.51 5.47
C GLY A 382 5.53 16.51 5.47
N LEU A 383 4.89 16.56 6.64
CA LEU A 383 3.43 16.59 6.77
C LEU A 383 2.79 17.78 6.03
N ARG A 384 3.51 18.90 5.86
CA ARG A 384 3.03 20.06 5.08
C ARG A 384 2.79 19.76 3.60
N HIS A 385 3.33 18.64 3.11
CA HIS A 385 3.20 18.17 1.73
C HIS A 385 2.34 16.92 1.59
N CYS A 386 1.73 16.47 2.69
CA CYS A 386 0.88 15.29 2.77
C CYS A 386 -0.57 15.70 3.01
N SER A 387 -1.52 14.81 2.71
CA SER A 387 -2.93 15.00 3.09
C SER A 387 -3.19 14.70 4.57
N GLY A 388 -2.22 14.10 5.26
CA GLY A 388 -2.32 13.68 6.66
C GLY A 388 -2.84 12.25 6.84
N LYS A 389 -3.08 11.52 5.74
CA LYS A 389 -3.60 10.14 5.73
C LYS A 389 -2.57 9.11 5.25
N GLU A 390 -1.47 9.58 4.68
CA GLU A 390 -0.32 8.77 4.27
C GLU A 390 0.38 8.17 5.50
N CYS A 391 1.01 7.02 5.35
CA CYS A 391 1.73 6.40 6.46
C CYS A 391 2.93 7.26 6.87
N LEU A 392 3.14 7.36 8.20
CA LEU A 392 4.10 8.25 8.85
C LEU A 392 5.54 8.20 8.31
N PRO A 393 6.06 7.08 7.79
CA PRO A 393 7.39 7.08 7.17
C PRO A 393 7.51 8.01 5.95
N LEU A 394 6.43 8.26 5.20
CA LEU A 394 6.47 9.16 4.05
C LEU A 394 6.85 10.59 4.44
N PRO A 395 6.15 11.29 5.35
CA PRO A 395 6.54 12.65 5.73
C PRO A 395 7.95 12.70 6.37
N ILE A 396 8.40 11.65 7.05
CA ILE A 396 9.79 11.57 7.53
C ILE A 396 10.78 11.59 6.37
N ILE A 397 10.53 10.79 5.32
CA ILE A 397 11.34 10.79 4.11
C ILE A 397 11.29 12.16 3.42
N LEU A 398 10.13 12.79 3.29
CA LEU A 398 10.03 14.12 2.69
C LEU A 398 10.82 15.16 3.49
N GLY A 399 10.73 15.13 4.83
CA GLY A 399 11.53 15.98 5.71
C GLY A 399 13.03 15.75 5.54
N GLN A 400 13.45 14.49 5.44
CA GLN A 400 14.84 14.13 5.14
C GLN A 400 15.29 14.69 3.79
N ILE A 401 14.47 14.55 2.73
CA ILE A 401 14.77 15.10 1.40
C ILE A 401 15.00 16.61 1.51
N MET A 402 14.11 17.33 2.17
CA MET A 402 14.26 18.78 2.32
C MET A 402 15.54 19.14 3.08
N HIS A 403 15.85 18.41 4.16
CA HIS A 403 17.08 18.61 4.91
C HIS A 403 18.34 18.40 4.03
N LEU A 404 18.35 17.35 3.20
CA LEU A 404 19.44 17.09 2.27
C LEU A 404 19.60 18.19 1.20
N ILE A 405 18.49 18.74 0.70
CA ILE A 405 18.51 19.85 -0.26
C ILE A 405 19.11 21.10 0.38
N GLU A 406 18.72 21.44 1.60
CA GLU A 406 19.21 22.62 2.33
C GLU A 406 20.70 22.56 2.66
N ASN A 407 21.22 21.36 2.91
CA ASN A 407 22.62 21.13 3.28
C ASN A 407 23.49 20.68 2.10
N ARG A 408 22.96 20.74 0.88
CA ARG A 408 23.64 20.35 -0.35
C ARG A 408 24.88 21.22 -0.60
N LYS A 409 26.02 20.60 -0.93
CA LYS A 409 27.21 21.35 -1.36
C LYS A 409 27.10 21.77 -2.83
N PRO A 410 27.68 22.92 -3.23
CA PRO A 410 27.63 23.38 -4.61
C PRO A 410 28.12 22.33 -5.61
N GLY A 411 27.32 22.09 -6.66
CA GLY A 411 27.64 21.14 -7.73
C GLY A 411 27.27 19.69 -7.46
N GLU A 412 26.75 19.37 -6.27
CA GLU A 412 26.27 18.02 -5.97
C GLU A 412 24.92 17.71 -6.64
N VAL A 413 24.77 16.44 -7.01
CA VAL A 413 23.53 15.83 -7.49
C VAL A 413 23.15 14.75 -6.49
N LEU A 414 22.01 14.89 -5.84
CA LEU A 414 21.65 14.03 -4.72
C LEU A 414 20.66 12.95 -5.17
N GLY A 415 20.92 11.72 -4.79
CA GLY A 415 20.04 10.58 -4.98
C GLY A 415 19.59 10.05 -3.62
N LEU A 416 18.29 9.88 -3.41
CA LEU A 416 17.78 9.12 -2.26
C LEU A 416 17.38 7.72 -2.71
N TYR A 417 18.00 6.70 -2.10
CA TYR A 417 17.60 5.33 -2.25
C TYR A 417 16.24 5.09 -1.57
N MET A 418 15.35 4.35 -2.22
CA MET A 418 14.13 3.87 -1.60
C MET A 418 13.88 2.42 -1.98
N PHE A 419 13.43 1.63 -1.00
CA PHE A 419 13.05 0.24 -1.22
C PHE A 419 11.75 0.16 -2.03
N ARG A 420 11.66 -0.83 -2.93
CA ARG A 420 10.38 -1.23 -3.51
C ARG A 420 9.69 -2.15 -2.51
N GLY A 421 8.69 -1.63 -1.80
CA GLY A 421 7.89 -2.42 -0.86
C GLY A 421 7.16 -3.56 -1.57
N GLY A 422 6.72 -4.56 -0.79
CA GLY A 422 5.86 -5.63 -1.28
C GLY A 422 4.39 -5.26 -1.21
N SER A 423 3.57 -5.81 -2.11
CA SER A 423 2.12 -5.76 -2.01
C SER A 423 1.66 -6.41 -0.69
N PRO A 424 0.71 -5.83 0.06
CA PRO A 424 -0.12 -4.65 -0.24
C PRO A 424 0.41 -3.31 0.32
N CYS A 425 1.70 -3.18 0.63
CA CYS A 425 2.29 -2.01 1.29
C CYS A 425 2.27 -0.75 0.41
N ALA A 426 1.95 0.40 1.03
CA ALA A 426 1.89 1.71 0.38
C ALA A 426 3.25 2.22 -0.14
N VAL A 427 4.37 1.66 0.33
CA VAL A 427 5.72 1.97 -0.17
C VAL A 427 5.83 1.81 -1.68
N TYR A 428 5.01 0.94 -2.28
CA TYR A 428 4.93 0.80 -3.73
C TYR A 428 4.65 2.15 -4.43
N SER A 429 3.80 3.00 -3.84
CA SER A 429 3.42 4.31 -4.38
C SER A 429 4.30 5.46 -3.92
N TYR A 430 5.29 5.23 -3.06
CA TYR A 430 6.18 6.30 -2.60
C TYR A 430 6.96 6.94 -3.74
N PHE A 431 7.38 6.16 -4.74
CA PHE A 431 8.10 6.70 -5.88
C PHE A 431 7.31 7.74 -6.63
N HIS A 432 6.06 7.42 -6.94
CA HIS A 432 5.19 8.36 -7.61
C HIS A 432 4.94 9.60 -6.75
N PHE A 433 4.69 9.41 -5.45
CA PHE A 433 4.48 10.52 -4.52
C PHE A 433 5.70 11.44 -4.44
N ILE A 434 6.89 10.87 -4.24
CA ILE A 434 8.13 11.62 -4.09
C ILE A 434 8.53 12.29 -5.41
N GLU A 435 8.32 11.64 -6.56
CA GLU A 435 8.52 12.28 -7.86
C GLU A 435 7.62 13.51 -8.04
N GLN A 436 6.35 13.42 -7.63
CA GLN A 436 5.46 14.57 -7.66
C GLN A 436 5.91 15.67 -6.70
N PHE A 437 6.31 15.30 -5.48
CA PHE A 437 6.89 16.23 -4.51
C PHE A 437 8.12 16.96 -5.07
N ILE A 438 9.01 16.26 -5.76
CA ILE A 438 10.18 16.85 -6.44
C ILE A 438 9.76 17.87 -7.50
N LYS A 439 8.71 17.57 -8.29
CA LYS A 439 8.18 18.49 -9.31
C LYS A 439 7.54 19.73 -8.70
N ASP A 440 6.65 19.54 -7.73
CA ASP A 440 5.89 20.62 -7.09
C ASP A 440 6.81 21.61 -6.39
N ASN A 441 7.89 21.12 -5.76
CA ASN A 441 8.87 21.94 -5.07
C ASN A 441 10.09 22.30 -5.94
N LYS A 442 10.09 21.92 -7.23
CA LYS A 442 11.17 22.20 -8.20
C LYS A 442 12.57 21.84 -7.67
N LEU A 443 12.71 20.66 -7.06
CA LEU A 443 13.97 20.24 -6.44
C LEU A 443 15.00 19.88 -7.53
N GLU A 444 15.82 20.86 -7.92
CA GLU A 444 16.86 20.70 -8.92
C GLU A 444 17.87 19.62 -8.52
N ASN A 445 18.41 18.87 -9.49
CA ASN A 445 19.52 17.93 -9.28
C ASN A 445 19.27 16.92 -8.14
N PHE A 446 18.00 16.58 -7.90
CA PHE A 446 17.58 15.58 -6.93
C PHE A 446 16.81 14.47 -7.65
N PHE A 447 17.11 13.22 -7.32
CA PHE A 447 16.39 12.06 -7.84
C PHE A 447 16.10 11.04 -6.74
N ILE A 448 14.98 10.34 -6.88
CA ILE A 448 14.72 9.12 -6.12
C ILE A 448 15.19 7.93 -6.95
N TYR A 449 15.74 6.91 -6.30
CA TYR A 449 16.22 5.72 -7.01
C TYR A 449 15.98 4.40 -6.29
N ARG A 450 15.98 3.32 -7.07
CA ARG A 450 15.78 1.94 -6.62
C ARG A 450 17.00 1.09 -6.92
N PHE A 451 17.31 0.14 -6.07
CA PHE A 451 18.36 -0.85 -6.31
C PHE A 451 17.70 -2.21 -6.49
N ASP A 452 17.19 -2.45 -7.69
CA ASP A 452 16.44 -3.66 -8.04
C ASP A 452 16.65 -4.07 -9.50
N GLN A 453 15.94 -5.10 -9.95
CA GLN A 453 16.06 -5.61 -11.32
C GLN A 453 15.59 -4.62 -12.39
N LEU A 454 14.64 -3.72 -12.09
CA LEU A 454 14.16 -2.72 -13.06
C LEU A 454 15.21 -1.64 -13.31
N THR A 455 16.10 -1.42 -12.35
CA THR A 455 17.20 -0.47 -12.45
C THR A 455 18.54 -1.13 -12.80
N ASP A 456 18.52 -2.41 -13.15
CA ASP A 456 19.71 -3.25 -13.35
C ASP A 456 20.74 -3.11 -12.21
N PHE A 457 20.24 -3.00 -10.97
CA PHE A 457 21.05 -2.82 -9.76
C PHE A 457 22.12 -1.71 -9.89
N LEU A 458 21.75 -0.57 -10.48
CA LEU A 458 22.68 0.54 -10.73
C LEU A 458 23.90 0.15 -11.60
N GLY A 459 23.75 -0.86 -12.46
CA GLY A 459 24.82 -1.45 -13.26
C GLY A 459 25.74 -2.37 -12.46
N THR A 460 25.33 -2.80 -11.26
CA THR A 460 26.07 -3.77 -10.45
C THR A 460 25.81 -5.19 -10.94
N ASN A 461 26.87 -5.99 -11.07
CA ASN A 461 26.74 -7.39 -11.45
C ASN A 461 25.85 -8.17 -10.46
N ARG A 462 24.90 -8.95 -10.99
CA ARG A 462 23.92 -9.71 -10.20
C ARG A 462 24.55 -10.70 -9.21
N LEU A 463 25.69 -11.32 -9.56
CA LEU A 463 26.43 -12.21 -8.65
C LEU A 463 27.00 -11.43 -7.47
N THR A 464 27.50 -10.21 -7.71
CA THR A 464 27.95 -9.30 -6.65
C THR A 464 26.79 -8.92 -5.74
N VAL A 465 25.64 -8.56 -6.32
CA VAL A 465 24.42 -8.26 -5.54
C VAL A 465 24.04 -9.45 -4.65
N ALA A 466 23.89 -10.65 -5.22
CA ALA A 466 23.53 -11.85 -4.47
C ALA A 466 24.54 -12.20 -3.36
N LYS A 467 25.83 -11.96 -3.61
CA LYS A 467 26.89 -12.29 -2.64
C LYS A 467 26.99 -11.31 -1.48
N TYR A 468 26.81 -10.01 -1.71
CA TYR A 468 27.11 -8.97 -0.72
C TYR A 468 25.87 -8.24 -0.18
N ALA A 469 24.85 -8.00 -1.00
CA ALA A 469 23.64 -7.28 -0.55
C ALA A 469 22.89 -8.07 0.53
N THR A 470 22.76 -9.39 0.36
CA THR A 470 22.13 -10.27 1.36
C THR A 470 22.89 -10.24 2.69
N LYS A 471 24.22 -10.21 2.66
CA LYS A 471 25.05 -10.12 3.88
C LYS A 471 24.88 -8.78 4.58
N SER A 472 24.81 -7.68 3.82
CA SER A 472 24.58 -6.36 4.39
C SER A 472 23.24 -6.26 5.12
N ILE A 473 22.18 -6.85 4.55
CA ILE A 473 20.86 -6.96 5.21
C ILE A 473 20.98 -7.80 6.50
N LEU A 474 21.55 -9.01 6.42
CA LEU A 474 21.67 -9.90 7.57
C LEU A 474 22.50 -9.31 8.71
N ILE A 475 23.58 -8.60 8.40
CA ILE A 475 24.37 -7.88 9.40
C ILE A 475 23.52 -6.79 10.06
N GLY A 476 22.74 -6.05 9.28
CA GLY A 476 21.81 -5.04 9.81
C GLY A 476 20.81 -5.63 10.80
N ASP A 477 20.11 -6.70 10.39
CA ASP A 477 19.11 -7.39 11.20
C ASP A 477 19.72 -7.96 12.48
N LEU A 478 20.80 -8.76 12.35
CA LEU A 478 21.44 -9.43 13.47
C LEU A 478 22.05 -8.45 14.47
N MET A 479 22.74 -7.41 13.99
CA MET A 479 23.33 -6.40 14.87
C MET A 479 22.25 -5.60 15.62
N SER A 480 21.10 -5.34 14.98
CA SER A 480 19.96 -4.71 15.68
C SER A 480 19.34 -5.62 16.74
N GLU A 481 19.23 -6.93 16.49
CA GLU A 481 18.75 -7.90 17.49
C GLU A 481 19.76 -8.07 18.64
N ILE A 482 21.06 -8.11 18.33
CA ILE A 482 22.13 -8.17 19.33
C ILE A 482 22.13 -6.90 20.18
N GLU A 483 21.99 -5.72 19.59
CA GLU A 483 21.86 -4.46 20.32
C GLU A 483 20.68 -4.49 21.29
N ASN A 484 19.50 -4.93 20.84
CA ASN A 484 18.33 -5.09 21.72
C ASN A 484 18.61 -6.07 22.87
N ALA A 485 19.30 -7.18 22.60
CA ALA A 485 19.61 -8.16 23.63
C ALA A 485 20.61 -7.62 24.66
N ILE A 486 21.70 -7.01 24.20
CA ILE A 486 22.73 -6.40 25.05
C ILE A 486 22.16 -5.24 25.86
N HIS A 487 21.15 -4.53 25.36
CA HIS A 487 20.47 -3.48 26.13
C HIS A 487 19.82 -4.01 27.41
N VAL A 488 19.42 -5.29 27.44
CA VAL A 488 18.78 -5.91 28.61
C VAL A 488 19.77 -6.74 29.43
N VAL A 489 20.56 -7.60 28.77
CA VAL A 489 21.46 -8.53 29.49
C VAL A 489 22.87 -7.98 29.70
N GLY A 490 23.23 -6.86 29.07
CA GLY A 490 24.57 -6.30 29.13
C GLY A 490 24.98 -5.84 30.53
N GLU A 491 26.28 -5.92 30.81
CA GLU A 491 26.91 -5.21 31.92
C GLU A 491 27.03 -3.72 31.61
N ASN A 492 27.62 -2.95 32.54
CA ASN A 492 27.96 -1.57 32.26
C ASN A 492 28.92 -1.53 31.04
N ASP A 493 28.72 -0.57 30.15
CA ASP A 493 29.52 -0.34 28.94
C ASP A 493 29.40 -1.40 27.82
N SER A 494 28.63 -2.48 28.00
CA SER A 494 28.46 -3.53 26.98
C SER A 494 27.88 -3.00 25.65
N LEU A 495 26.96 -2.02 25.71
CA LEU A 495 26.41 -1.37 24.51
C LEU A 495 27.46 -0.50 23.80
N GLU A 496 28.24 0.26 24.56
CA GLU A 496 29.31 1.11 24.00
C GLU A 496 30.37 0.25 23.32
N LEU A 497 30.68 -0.91 23.92
CA LEU A 497 31.59 -1.90 23.35
C LEU A 497 31.04 -2.49 22.04
N LEU A 498 29.75 -2.82 21.98
CA LEU A 498 29.08 -3.27 20.75
C LEU A 498 29.20 -2.22 19.64
N HIS A 499 28.88 -0.96 19.96
CA HIS A 499 28.98 0.15 19.01
C HIS A 499 30.42 0.39 18.54
N LYS A 500 31.41 0.26 19.43
CA LYS A 500 32.82 0.33 19.09
C LYS A 500 33.23 -0.78 18.12
N TYR A 501 32.90 -2.04 18.42
CA TYR A 501 33.23 -3.16 17.55
C TYR A 501 32.56 -3.06 16.18
N TYR A 502 31.32 -2.61 16.13
CA TYR A 502 30.64 -2.34 14.87
C TYR A 502 31.33 -1.21 14.08
N SER A 503 31.69 -0.11 14.74
CA SER A 503 32.42 1.00 14.11
C SER A 503 33.80 0.57 13.58
N GLU A 504 34.52 -0.25 14.33
CA GLU A 504 35.80 -0.82 13.89
C GLU A 504 35.62 -1.72 12.67
N PHE A 505 34.58 -2.55 12.64
CA PHE A 505 34.22 -3.37 11.48
C PHE A 505 33.95 -2.50 10.23
N LEU A 506 33.18 -1.42 10.39
CA LEU A 506 32.88 -0.49 9.29
C LEU A 506 34.16 0.17 8.75
N ASN A 507 35.00 0.70 9.65
CA ASN A 507 36.21 1.44 9.28
C ASN A 507 37.33 0.56 8.71
N SER A 508 37.43 -0.70 9.17
CA SER A 508 38.46 -1.64 8.70
C SER A 508 38.11 -2.36 7.41
N SER A 509 36.87 -2.23 6.93
CA SER A 509 36.37 -2.89 5.72
C SER A 509 36.49 -1.98 4.51
N THR A 510 37.69 -1.82 3.95
CA THR A 510 37.94 -0.90 2.81
C THR A 510 37.80 -1.56 1.44
N THR A 511 37.78 -2.90 1.40
CA THR A 511 37.52 -3.70 0.20
C THR A 511 36.42 -4.73 0.44
N LEU A 512 35.78 -5.23 -0.64
CA LEU A 512 34.80 -6.32 -0.55
C LEU A 512 35.39 -7.61 0.06
N LYS A 513 36.72 -7.82 -0.04
CA LYS A 513 37.39 -8.97 0.56
C LYS A 513 37.49 -8.79 2.08
N GLU A 514 37.98 -7.64 2.52
CA GLU A 514 38.07 -7.28 3.94
C GLU A 514 36.71 -7.28 4.60
N TYR A 515 35.68 -6.75 3.93
CA TYR A 515 34.30 -6.79 4.41
C TYR A 515 33.85 -8.21 4.77
N ILE A 516 34.23 -9.23 3.98
CA ILE A 516 33.91 -10.62 4.31
C ILE A 516 34.77 -11.15 5.45
N GLN A 517 36.07 -10.87 5.41
CA GLN A 517 37.02 -11.38 6.42
C GLN A 517 36.77 -10.78 7.81
N ASN A 518 36.36 -9.52 7.87
CA ASN A 518 36.10 -8.80 9.11
C ASN A 518 34.78 -9.21 9.77
N ILE A 519 33.87 -9.92 9.07
CA ILE A 519 32.64 -10.46 9.68
C ILE A 519 32.99 -11.46 10.78
N ASP A 520 33.91 -12.39 10.52
CA ASP A 520 34.31 -13.39 11.52
C ASP A 520 34.91 -12.71 12.76
N LYS A 521 35.75 -11.69 12.53
CA LYS A 521 36.31 -10.86 13.62
C LYS A 521 35.23 -10.11 14.39
N LEU A 522 34.23 -9.55 13.72
CA LEU A 522 33.10 -8.90 14.38
C LEU A 522 32.32 -9.89 15.25
N ILE A 523 32.06 -11.11 14.75
CA ILE A 523 31.39 -12.18 15.51
C ILE A 523 32.19 -12.53 16.75
N ASP A 524 33.50 -12.77 16.61
CA ASP A 524 34.39 -13.09 17.72
C ASP A 524 34.38 -11.98 18.78
N ASN A 525 34.50 -10.72 18.36
CA ASN A 525 34.43 -9.57 19.25
C ASN A 525 33.08 -9.49 19.98
N VAL A 526 31.96 -9.63 19.27
CA VAL A 526 30.61 -9.59 19.86
C VAL A 526 30.40 -10.72 20.87
N ALA A 527 30.95 -11.91 20.61
CA ALA A 527 30.86 -13.05 21.52
C ALA A 527 31.55 -12.80 22.88
N THR A 528 32.51 -11.87 22.94
CA THR A 528 33.23 -11.51 24.17
C THR A 528 32.52 -10.45 25.02
N ILE A 529 31.42 -9.86 24.54
CA ILE A 529 30.73 -8.79 25.28
C ILE A 529 30.23 -9.31 26.64
N PRO A 530 30.59 -8.65 27.76
CA PRO A 530 30.14 -9.03 29.11
C PRO A 530 28.62 -8.94 29.25
N ARG A 531 28.04 -9.90 29.99
CA ARG A 531 26.59 -10.06 30.16
C ARG A 531 26.28 -10.55 31.56
N LYS A 532 25.26 -9.95 32.18
CA LYS A 532 24.70 -10.32 33.50
C LYS A 532 24.00 -11.69 33.48
N SER A 533 23.41 -12.07 32.34
CA SER A 533 22.69 -13.33 32.17
C SER A 533 22.64 -13.77 30.70
N SER A 534 22.18 -15.00 30.45
CA SER A 534 21.94 -15.46 29.08
C SER A 534 20.65 -14.83 28.52
N PRO A 535 20.65 -14.28 27.29
CA PRO A 535 19.43 -13.86 26.60
C PRO A 535 18.39 -14.98 26.41
N MET A 536 18.81 -16.25 26.52
CA MET A 536 17.92 -17.39 26.39
C MET A 536 17.05 -17.62 27.64
N ASP A 537 17.45 -17.05 28.78
CA ASP A 537 16.76 -17.24 30.06
C ASP A 537 15.68 -16.17 30.32
N LEU A 538 15.58 -15.16 29.44
CA LEU A 538 14.67 -14.04 29.59
C LEU A 538 13.43 -14.16 28.69
N PRO A 539 12.27 -13.64 29.16
CA PRO A 539 11.08 -13.53 28.33
C PRO A 539 11.34 -12.64 27.10
N LYS A 540 10.71 -13.02 25.98
CA LYS A 540 10.83 -12.34 24.69
C LYS A 540 9.45 -11.86 24.27
N VAL A 541 9.37 -10.63 23.76
CA VAL A 541 8.17 -10.07 23.15
C VAL A 541 8.46 -9.78 21.68
N LEU A 542 7.51 -10.05 20.80
CA LEU A 542 7.61 -9.63 19.40
C LEU A 542 6.91 -8.28 19.24
N VAL A 543 7.68 -7.24 18.90
CA VAL A 543 7.10 -5.98 18.41
C VAL A 543 6.89 -6.08 16.90
N SER A 544 5.63 -6.10 16.49
CA SER A 544 5.23 -6.18 15.08
C SER A 544 4.86 -4.78 14.54
N GLY A 545 5.29 -4.49 13.32
CA GLY A 545 5.07 -3.21 12.64
C GLY A 545 5.85 -3.15 11.32
N ASP A 546 5.78 -2.02 10.62
CA ASP A 546 6.64 -1.79 9.47
C ASP A 546 8.11 -1.58 9.89
N PHE A 547 9.04 -1.59 8.94
CA PHE A 547 10.48 -1.51 9.21
C PHE A 547 10.95 -0.16 9.78
N PHE A 548 10.24 0.94 9.51
CA PHE A 548 10.52 2.21 10.20
C PHE A 548 10.17 2.09 11.66
N VAL A 549 8.98 1.57 11.98
CA VAL A 549 8.58 1.37 13.37
C VAL A 549 9.49 0.35 14.05
N ARG A 550 9.75 -0.81 13.44
CA ARG A 550 10.50 -1.93 14.07
C ARG A 550 11.96 -1.63 14.38
N PHE A 551 12.64 -0.84 13.55
CA PHE A 551 14.09 -0.66 13.65
C PHE A 551 14.52 0.74 14.06
N SER A 552 13.60 1.72 14.09
CA SER A 552 13.96 3.08 14.45
C SER A 552 13.92 3.33 15.94
N PRO A 553 15.00 3.84 16.55
CA PRO A 553 14.94 4.32 17.93
C PRO A 553 13.95 5.48 18.07
N PHE A 554 13.68 6.25 17.01
CA PHE A 554 12.69 7.32 17.03
C PHE A 554 11.29 6.85 17.44
N PHE A 555 10.91 5.62 17.06
CA PHE A 555 9.59 5.05 17.38
C PHE A 555 9.59 4.12 18.58
N LEU A 556 10.69 3.40 18.81
CA LEU A 556 10.71 2.30 19.78
C LEU A 556 11.55 2.54 21.01
N LYS A 557 12.35 3.61 21.08
CA LYS A 557 13.31 3.78 22.18
C LYS A 557 12.63 3.70 23.55
N GLU A 558 11.58 4.49 23.77
CA GLU A 558 10.85 4.49 25.04
C GLU A 558 10.23 3.11 25.36
N LEU A 559 9.66 2.45 24.35
CA LEU A 559 9.07 1.11 24.51
C LEU A 559 10.14 0.07 24.88
N LYS A 560 11.31 0.10 24.21
CA LYS A 560 12.44 -0.78 24.51
C LYS A 560 12.97 -0.55 25.92
N GLU A 561 13.10 0.71 26.35
CA GLU A 561 13.52 1.07 27.70
C GLU A 561 12.54 0.55 28.77
N ILE A 562 11.23 0.58 28.49
CA ILE A 562 10.21 0.00 29.38
C ILE A 562 10.38 -1.52 29.49
N TYR A 563 10.47 -2.24 28.37
CA TYR A 563 10.66 -3.69 28.39
C TYR A 563 11.98 -4.11 29.05
N ALA A 564 13.06 -3.38 28.81
CA ALA A 564 14.36 -3.62 29.42
C ALA A 564 14.32 -3.51 30.95
N LYS A 565 13.58 -2.54 31.51
CA LYS A 565 13.36 -2.42 32.97
C LYS A 565 12.66 -3.63 33.58
N HIS A 566 11.90 -4.38 32.78
CA HIS A 566 11.21 -5.60 33.18
C HIS A 566 11.97 -6.88 32.79
N ASN A 567 13.23 -6.78 32.36
CA ASN A 567 14.04 -7.90 31.85
C ASN A 567 13.36 -8.65 30.68
N ILE A 568 12.66 -7.92 29.81
CA ILE A 568 12.01 -8.46 28.61
C ILE A 568 12.80 -8.04 27.38
N LEU A 569 13.11 -9.01 26.52
CA LEU A 569 13.78 -8.80 25.24
C LEU A 569 12.76 -8.46 24.16
N VAL A 570 13.05 -7.41 23.37
CA VAL A 570 12.18 -6.86 22.30
C VAL A 570 12.66 -7.24 20.91
#